data_AF-A0A5S3WPF2-F1
#
_entry.id   AF-A0A5S3WPF2-F1
#
_cell.length_a   1.000
_cell.length_b   1.000
_cell.length_c   1.000
_cell.angle_alpha   90.00
_cell.angle_beta   90.00
_cell.angle_gamma   90.00
#
_symmetry.space_group_name_H-M   'P 1'
#
loop_
_entity.id
_entity.type
_entity.pdbx_description
1 polymer ?
#
loop_
_entity_poly.entity_id
_entity_poly.type
_entity_poly.pdbx_seq_one_letter_code
_entity_poly.pdbx_strand_id
1 'polypeptide(L)'
;MQVTSNPYPVNNAYQKPTKATQNTGYVQQQIEQHSKQVSTPQNGFDVRGKVNLVYLLKPQDLTEFSGERNFLADLHAASKTPQELEQQYIQNGLQRDVGAIIFVEGKAVASQDYDGAIYGQGPEADIFSQAGNDPERIKQLVAQHFPDAHVEFYAQGKGPTNAEVFELRYGESYEDFVHEQVQSYNDQYLTDQIAAEEHYRRKLMFEQTPQTSVYSVDGQVVASRDEKGFVDAGQSLLDVADARGIEREILKELFRYSPERSPEDYQALLHDVFGKGVELTGYSTAQAPTRAEVYKMAKTG
;
A
#
# COMPACT_ATOMS: atom_id res chain seq x y z
N MET A 1 21.25 -16.11 -12.43
CA MET A 1 19.98 -15.80 -11.76
C MET A 1 19.13 -15.01 -12.74
N GLN A 2 18.08 -15.64 -13.26
CA GLN A 2 17.12 -15.00 -14.17
C GLN A 2 16.23 -14.08 -13.35
N VAL A 3 16.21 -12.79 -13.71
CA VAL A 3 15.29 -11.80 -13.17
C VAL A 3 14.06 -11.84 -14.06
N THR A 4 13.02 -12.53 -13.61
CA THR A 4 11.69 -12.48 -14.22
C THR A 4 11.01 -11.20 -13.75
N SER A 5 11.01 -10.18 -14.60
CA SER A 5 10.13 -9.02 -14.45
C SER A 5 8.71 -9.45 -14.82
N ASN A 6 7.82 -9.58 -13.83
CA ASN A 6 6.40 -9.69 -14.09
C ASN A 6 5.90 -8.32 -14.59
N PRO A 7 5.35 -8.21 -15.81
CA PRO A 7 4.67 -6.99 -16.22
C PRO A 7 3.38 -6.87 -15.39
N TYR A 8 3.22 -5.72 -14.73
CA TYR A 8 1.95 -5.35 -14.11
C TYR A 8 0.85 -5.32 -15.18
N PRO A 9 -0.37 -5.82 -14.88
CA PRO A 9 -1.48 -5.72 -15.82
C PRO A 9 -1.86 -4.24 -15.97
N VAL A 10 -1.58 -3.70 -17.16
CA VAL A 10 -2.11 -2.39 -17.56
C VAL A 10 -3.60 -2.60 -17.78
N ASN A 11 -4.43 -2.08 -16.88
CA ASN A 11 -5.88 -2.11 -17.00
C ASN A 11 -6.28 -1.18 -18.16
N ASN A 12 -6.24 -1.68 -19.40
CA ASN A 12 -6.57 -0.93 -20.63
C ASN A 12 -8.07 -0.71 -20.84
N ALA A 13 -8.87 -0.67 -19.76
CA ALA A 13 -10.30 -0.37 -19.83
C ALA A 13 -10.52 1.10 -19.47
N TYR A 14 -10.24 2.02 -20.40
CA TYR A 14 -10.78 3.38 -20.29
C TYR A 14 -12.31 3.30 -20.52
N GLN A 15 -13.07 3.28 -19.42
CA GLN A 15 -14.51 3.55 -19.44
C GLN A 15 -14.72 5.01 -19.03
N LYS A 16 -14.94 5.90 -20.00
CA LYS A 16 -15.41 7.26 -19.72
C LYS A 16 -16.90 7.19 -19.35
N PRO A 17 -17.34 7.66 -18.18
CA PRO A 17 -18.76 7.80 -17.90
C PRO A 17 -19.34 8.90 -18.79
N THR A 18 -20.28 8.54 -19.67
CA THR A 18 -21.07 9.49 -20.44
C THR A 18 -21.90 10.37 -19.51
N LYS A 19 -21.68 11.68 -19.55
CA LYS A 19 -22.57 12.66 -18.91
C LYS A 19 -23.91 12.66 -19.65
N ALA A 20 -24.90 11.91 -19.15
CA ALA A 20 -26.31 12.16 -19.39
C ALA A 20 -27.15 11.71 -18.18
N THR A 21 -28.09 12.57 -17.82
CA THR A 21 -28.92 12.55 -16.61
C THR A 21 -29.95 11.40 -16.60
N GLN A 22 -30.21 10.88 -15.40
CA GLN A 22 -31.38 10.12 -14.90
C GLN A 22 -31.44 8.59 -15.08
N ASN A 23 -31.30 7.93 -13.92
CA ASN A 23 -31.98 6.71 -13.44
C ASN A 23 -32.32 5.60 -14.46
N THR A 24 -31.63 4.47 -14.35
CA THR A 24 -32.19 3.22 -13.80
C THR A 24 -31.07 2.18 -13.66
N GLY A 25 -31.18 1.34 -12.64
CA GLY A 25 -30.05 0.64 -12.04
C GLY A 25 -29.48 -0.51 -12.85
N TYR A 26 -28.19 -0.74 -12.66
CA TYR A 26 -27.58 -2.05 -12.72
C TYR A 26 -26.61 -2.23 -11.56
N VAL A 27 -26.68 -3.44 -11.02
CA VAL A 27 -26.09 -3.96 -9.79
C VAL A 27 -24.58 -4.05 -9.94
N GLN A 28 -23.84 -3.31 -9.12
CA GLN A 28 -22.43 -3.63 -8.84
C GLN A 28 -22.40 -4.95 -8.07
N GLN A 29 -21.93 -6.02 -8.72
CA GLN A 29 -21.37 -7.16 -8.01
C GLN A 29 -20.10 -6.64 -7.30
N GLN A 30 -20.29 -6.22 -6.05
CA GLN A 30 -19.20 -6.04 -5.11
C GLN A 30 -18.51 -7.39 -4.94
N ILE A 31 -17.24 -7.45 -5.30
CA ILE A 31 -16.31 -8.39 -4.69
C ILE A 31 -16.30 -8.01 -3.21
N GLU A 32 -17.03 -8.77 -2.39
CA GLU A 32 -16.96 -8.71 -0.93
C GLU A 32 -15.56 -9.14 -0.48
N GLN A 33 -14.59 -8.24 -0.60
CA GLN A 33 -13.53 -8.19 0.39
C GLN A 33 -14.18 -7.64 1.65
N HIS A 34 -14.59 -8.53 2.56
CA HIS A 34 -14.88 -8.18 3.94
C HIS A 34 -13.59 -7.66 4.63
N SER A 35 -13.11 -6.48 4.23
CA SER A 35 -12.46 -5.61 5.19
C SER A 35 -13.60 -5.17 6.11
N LYS A 36 -13.66 -5.76 7.31
CA LYS A 36 -14.43 -5.17 8.39
C LYS A 36 -13.95 -3.73 8.50
N GLN A 37 -14.73 -2.79 7.98
CA GLN A 37 -14.55 -1.36 8.24
C GLN A 37 -14.49 -1.24 9.76
N VAL A 38 -13.29 -1.10 10.29
CA VAL A 38 -13.10 -0.69 11.66
C VAL A 38 -13.67 0.72 11.69
N SER A 39 -14.86 0.86 12.22
CA SER A 39 -15.50 2.16 12.43
C SER A 39 -14.64 2.92 13.43
N THR A 40 -13.65 3.67 12.95
CA THR A 40 -12.85 4.60 13.74
C THR A 40 -13.78 5.71 14.21
N PRO A 41 -14.06 5.84 15.52
CA PRO A 41 -14.89 6.92 16.03
C PRO A 41 -14.23 8.26 15.68
N GLN A 42 -15.02 9.25 15.23
CA GLN A 42 -14.54 10.60 14.90
C GLN A 42 -13.83 11.30 16.09
N ASN A 43 -14.02 10.80 17.33
CA ASN A 43 -13.47 11.36 18.55
C ASN A 43 -12.33 10.51 19.18
N GLY A 44 -11.76 9.57 18.42
CA GLY A 44 -10.73 8.65 18.92
C GLY A 44 -11.28 7.50 19.76
N PHE A 45 -10.42 6.56 20.13
CA PHE A 45 -10.76 5.42 20.98
C PHE A 45 -10.36 5.71 22.43
N ASP A 46 -11.29 5.60 23.37
CA ASP A 46 -10.93 5.55 24.80
C ASP A 46 -10.35 4.17 25.12
N VAL A 47 -9.03 4.14 25.24
CA VAL A 47 -8.27 2.93 25.56
C VAL A 47 -7.97 2.80 27.05
N ARG A 48 -8.48 3.69 27.91
CA ARG A 48 -8.27 3.60 29.37
C ARG A 48 -8.83 2.29 29.92
N GLY A 49 -8.02 1.63 30.73
CA GLY A 49 -8.30 0.30 31.26
C GLY A 49 -8.25 -0.83 30.22
N LYS A 50 -7.95 -0.57 28.95
CA LYS A 50 -7.77 -1.63 27.94
C LYS A 50 -6.36 -2.21 28.05
N VAL A 51 -6.22 -3.47 27.64
CA VAL A 51 -4.94 -4.19 27.67
C VAL A 51 -4.38 -4.27 26.25
N ASN A 52 -3.13 -3.86 26.08
CA ASN A 52 -2.38 -4.06 24.84
C ASN A 52 -2.03 -5.55 24.70
N LEU A 53 -2.42 -6.20 23.60
CA LEU A 53 -2.22 -7.65 23.40
C LEU A 53 -0.79 -8.04 23.02
N VAL A 54 0.14 -7.08 22.93
CA VAL A 54 1.56 -7.33 22.62
C VAL A 54 2.19 -8.38 23.55
N TYR A 55 1.74 -8.51 24.81
CA TYR A 55 2.27 -9.54 25.73
C TYR A 55 2.06 -10.98 25.29
N LEU A 56 1.08 -11.22 24.40
CA LEU A 56 0.79 -12.55 23.85
C LEU A 56 1.71 -12.91 22.67
N LEU A 57 2.42 -11.94 22.10
CA LEU A 57 3.32 -12.17 20.97
C LEU A 57 4.56 -12.94 21.44
N LYS A 58 4.82 -14.08 20.80
CA LYS A 58 6.03 -14.87 21.00
C LYS A 58 7.04 -14.59 19.88
N PRO A 59 8.34 -14.85 20.08
CA PRO A 59 9.35 -14.66 19.03
C PRO A 59 9.01 -15.36 17.71
N GLN A 60 8.39 -16.55 17.78
CA GLN A 60 7.94 -17.32 16.60
C GLN A 60 6.78 -16.67 15.83
N ASP A 61 6.05 -15.75 16.46
CA ASP A 61 4.95 -14.99 15.82
C ASP A 61 5.47 -13.71 15.15
N LEU A 62 6.77 -13.38 15.33
CA LEU A 62 7.41 -12.19 14.81
C LEU A 62 8.26 -12.53 13.59
N THR A 63 8.07 -11.78 12.51
CA THR A 63 8.98 -11.80 11.36
C THR A 63 9.81 -10.52 11.41
N GLU A 64 11.09 -10.63 11.72
CA GLU A 64 11.99 -9.49 11.72
C GLU A 64 12.29 -9.05 10.28
N PHE A 65 11.99 -7.79 9.97
CA PHE A 65 12.40 -7.17 8.71
C PHE A 65 13.81 -6.60 8.88
N SER A 66 14.83 -7.38 8.52
CA SER A 66 16.25 -7.05 8.70
C SER A 66 16.81 -6.14 7.59
N GLY A 67 16.14 -5.04 7.28
CA GLY A 67 16.64 -4.04 6.34
C GLY A 67 16.63 -2.66 6.98
N GLU A 68 17.72 -1.90 6.85
CA GLU A 68 17.73 -0.44 7.01
C GLU A 68 16.89 0.17 5.88
N ARG A 69 15.59 -0.03 5.98
CA ARG A 69 14.61 0.36 5.00
C ARG A 69 14.01 1.66 5.47
N ASN A 70 14.41 2.75 4.83
CA ASN A 70 13.73 4.01 5.00
C ASN A 70 12.33 3.80 4.40
N PHE A 71 11.35 3.53 5.26
CA PHE A 71 9.97 3.24 4.88
C PHE A 71 9.42 4.24 3.85
N LEU A 72 9.84 5.51 3.93
CA LEU A 72 9.49 6.53 2.93
C LEU A 72 10.17 6.22 1.58
N ALA A 73 11.48 5.95 1.59
CA ALA A 73 12.22 5.59 0.37
C ALA A 73 11.70 4.32 -0.29
N ASP A 74 11.27 3.30 0.47
CA ASP A 74 10.71 2.06 -0.09
C ASP A 74 9.28 2.24 -0.62
N LEU A 75 8.48 3.10 0.02
CA LEU A 75 7.16 3.49 -0.49
C LEU A 75 7.30 4.26 -1.82
N HIS A 76 8.29 5.15 -1.90
CA HIS A 76 8.63 5.85 -3.15
C HIS A 76 9.23 4.91 -4.21
N ALA A 77 10.01 3.90 -3.83
CA ALA A 77 10.64 2.97 -4.78
C ALA A 77 9.64 1.97 -5.40
N ALA A 78 8.52 1.69 -4.74
CA ALA A 78 7.48 0.80 -5.25
C ALA A 78 6.49 1.50 -6.20
N SER A 79 6.49 2.84 -6.26
CA SER A 79 5.60 3.65 -7.09
C SER A 79 6.38 4.39 -8.16
N LYS A 80 5.83 4.49 -9.38
CA LYS A 80 6.44 5.33 -10.42
C LYS A 80 6.27 6.80 -10.04
N THR A 81 7.23 7.65 -10.35
CA THR A 81 7.00 9.10 -10.29
C THR A 81 6.03 9.53 -11.40
N PRO A 82 5.34 10.68 -11.26
CA PRO A 82 4.51 11.22 -12.35
C PRO A 82 5.28 11.39 -13.66
N GLN A 83 6.56 11.80 -13.60
CA GLN A 83 7.40 11.89 -14.80
C GLN A 83 7.69 10.53 -15.43
N GLU A 84 7.95 9.50 -14.62
CA GLU A 84 8.16 8.13 -15.13
C GLU A 84 6.89 7.55 -15.75
N LEU A 85 5.73 7.85 -15.17
CA LEU A 85 4.43 7.44 -15.72
C LEU A 85 4.15 8.15 -17.05
N GLU A 86 4.38 9.46 -17.13
CA GLU A 86 4.24 10.25 -18.36
C GLU A 86 5.16 9.70 -19.46
N GLN A 87 6.44 9.49 -19.14
CA GLN A 87 7.40 8.90 -20.08
C GLN A 87 6.96 7.51 -20.53
N GLN A 88 6.44 6.67 -19.63
CA GLN A 88 5.90 5.37 -20.02
C GLN A 88 4.75 5.51 -21.03
N TYR A 89 3.78 6.39 -20.78
CA TYR A 89 2.67 6.60 -21.69
C TYR A 89 3.12 7.15 -23.05
N ILE A 90 4.07 8.08 -23.06
CA ILE A 90 4.65 8.62 -24.30
C ILE A 90 5.37 7.52 -25.08
N GLN A 91 6.23 6.74 -24.42
CA GLN A 91 6.96 5.65 -25.09
C GLN A 91 6.00 4.59 -25.64
N ASN A 92 4.97 4.21 -24.88
CA ASN A 92 3.94 3.30 -25.36
C ASN A 92 3.16 3.88 -26.54
N GLY A 93 2.80 5.17 -26.48
CA GLY A 93 2.06 5.85 -27.54
C GLY A 93 2.83 5.96 -28.86
N LEU A 94 4.17 5.97 -28.82
CA LEU A 94 5.04 6.03 -30.00
C LEU A 94 5.28 4.65 -30.66
N GLN A 95 4.96 3.55 -29.99
CA GLN A 95 5.17 2.21 -30.52
C GLN A 95 4.25 1.94 -31.73
N ARG A 96 4.79 1.21 -32.71
CA ARG A 96 4.10 0.77 -33.95
C ARG A 96 4.05 -0.76 -34.00
N ASP A 97 3.45 -1.34 -32.97
CA ASP A 97 3.29 -2.77 -32.73
C ASP A 97 1.94 -3.33 -33.21
N VAL A 98 1.03 -2.47 -33.69
CA VAL A 98 -0.27 -2.88 -34.20
C VAL A 98 -0.14 -3.57 -35.57
N GLY A 99 -0.61 -4.82 -35.64
CA GLY A 99 -0.60 -5.65 -36.84
C GLY A 99 -1.94 -5.71 -37.58
N ALA A 100 -3.06 -5.59 -36.85
CA ALA A 100 -4.40 -5.55 -37.45
C ALA A 100 -5.36 -4.65 -36.67
N ILE A 101 -6.29 -4.00 -37.38
CA ILE A 101 -7.36 -3.18 -36.79
C ILE A 101 -8.68 -3.50 -37.47
N ILE A 102 -9.73 -3.68 -36.67
CA ILE A 102 -11.13 -3.76 -37.14
C ILE A 102 -11.74 -2.37 -37.00
N PHE A 103 -12.32 -1.89 -38.09
CA PHE A 103 -13.00 -0.61 -38.18
C PHE A 103 -14.50 -0.80 -38.40
N VAL A 104 -15.31 -0.08 -37.64
CA VAL A 104 -16.77 0.03 -37.80
C VAL A 104 -17.12 1.50 -37.88
N GLU A 105 -17.84 1.92 -38.93
CA GLU A 105 -18.23 3.32 -39.16
C GLU A 105 -17.03 4.31 -39.09
N GLY A 106 -15.85 3.88 -39.53
CA GLY A 106 -14.63 4.69 -39.53
C GLY A 106 -13.92 4.82 -38.18
N LYS A 107 -14.36 4.09 -37.14
CA LYS A 107 -13.72 4.04 -35.81
C LYS A 107 -13.03 2.71 -35.58
N ALA A 108 -11.86 2.75 -34.94
CA ALA A 108 -11.12 1.55 -34.56
C ALA A 108 -11.75 0.87 -33.34
N VAL A 109 -12.47 -0.24 -33.53
CA VAL A 109 -13.21 -0.91 -32.44
C VAL A 109 -12.42 -2.01 -31.75
N ALA A 110 -11.50 -2.65 -32.46
CA ALA A 110 -10.56 -3.63 -31.92
C ALA A 110 -9.24 -3.62 -32.70
N SER A 111 -8.14 -3.98 -32.05
CA SER A 111 -6.83 -4.11 -32.66
C SER A 111 -6.05 -5.28 -32.06
N GLN A 112 -5.10 -5.80 -32.82
CA GLN A 112 -4.20 -6.88 -32.41
C GLN A 112 -2.76 -6.51 -32.75
N ASP A 113 -1.82 -6.75 -31.82
CA ASP A 113 -0.39 -6.56 -32.06
C ASP A 113 0.27 -7.78 -32.73
N TYR A 114 1.54 -7.67 -33.09
CA TYR A 114 2.28 -8.77 -33.74
C TYR A 114 2.51 -9.99 -32.82
N ASP A 115 2.47 -9.79 -31.50
CA ASP A 115 2.65 -10.85 -30.49
C ASP A 115 1.31 -11.53 -30.14
N GLY A 116 0.20 -11.04 -30.68
CA GLY A 116 -1.15 -11.57 -30.53
C GLY A 116 -1.93 -10.97 -29.35
N ALA A 117 -1.42 -9.92 -28.69
CA ALA A 117 -2.20 -9.21 -27.69
C ALA A 117 -3.34 -8.43 -28.36
N ILE A 118 -4.52 -8.50 -27.75
CA ILE A 118 -5.76 -7.95 -28.29
C ILE A 118 -6.19 -6.76 -27.46
N TYR A 119 -6.48 -5.65 -28.12
CA TYR A 119 -6.92 -4.40 -27.50
C TYR A 119 -8.30 -4.02 -28.05
N GLY A 120 -9.29 -3.95 -27.17
CA GLY A 120 -10.69 -3.76 -27.52
C GLY A 120 -11.57 -4.61 -26.61
N GLN A 121 -12.88 -4.48 -26.75
CA GLN A 121 -13.84 -5.29 -25.99
C GLN A 121 -15.00 -5.68 -26.90
N GLY A 122 -15.72 -6.73 -26.51
CA GLY A 122 -16.92 -7.16 -27.19
C GLY A 122 -16.68 -8.06 -28.40
N PRO A 123 -17.73 -8.31 -29.18
CA PRO A 123 -17.72 -9.34 -30.22
C PRO A 123 -16.74 -9.05 -31.37
N GLU A 124 -16.31 -7.80 -31.56
CA GLU A 124 -15.27 -7.40 -32.50
C GLU A 124 -13.88 -7.85 -32.04
N ALA A 125 -13.58 -7.73 -30.74
CA ALA A 125 -12.32 -8.22 -30.19
C ALA A 125 -12.26 -9.75 -30.15
N ASP A 126 -13.41 -10.42 -29.96
CA ASP A 126 -13.52 -11.88 -29.98
C ASP A 126 -13.13 -12.49 -31.33
N ILE A 127 -13.21 -11.73 -32.43
CA ILE A 127 -12.75 -12.16 -33.74
C ILE A 127 -11.25 -12.48 -33.72
N PHE A 128 -10.42 -11.64 -33.10
CA PHE A 128 -8.99 -11.87 -32.99
C PHE A 128 -8.69 -13.10 -32.13
N SER A 129 -9.43 -13.31 -31.05
CA SER A 129 -9.31 -14.51 -30.22
C SER A 129 -9.64 -15.80 -30.99
N GLN A 130 -10.64 -15.76 -31.86
CA GLN A 130 -11.10 -16.91 -32.65
C GLN A 130 -10.23 -17.20 -33.87
N ALA A 131 -9.69 -16.17 -34.51
CA ALA A 131 -8.87 -16.30 -35.71
C ALA A 131 -7.37 -16.43 -35.40
N GLY A 132 -6.93 -16.04 -34.20
CA GLY A 132 -5.51 -15.88 -33.90
C GLY A 132 -4.89 -14.81 -34.79
N ASN A 133 -3.75 -15.12 -35.41
CA ASN A 133 -3.03 -14.22 -36.32
C ASN A 133 -3.27 -14.55 -37.82
N ASP A 134 -4.33 -15.31 -38.17
CA ASP A 134 -4.64 -15.67 -39.57
C ASP A 134 -5.44 -14.54 -40.26
N PRO A 135 -4.85 -13.78 -41.21
CA PRO A 135 -5.51 -12.64 -41.82
C PRO A 135 -6.75 -13.01 -42.64
N GLU A 136 -6.75 -14.17 -43.31
CA GLU A 136 -7.90 -14.60 -44.13
C GLU A 136 -9.05 -15.05 -43.24
N ARG A 137 -8.74 -15.70 -42.11
CA ARG A 137 -9.75 -16.06 -41.11
C ARG A 137 -10.35 -14.83 -40.44
N ILE A 138 -9.54 -13.83 -40.09
CA ILE A 138 -10.01 -12.55 -39.54
C ILE A 138 -10.98 -11.88 -40.52
N LYS A 139 -10.60 -11.73 -41.80
CA LYS A 139 -11.48 -11.14 -42.82
C LYS A 139 -12.80 -11.89 -42.96
N GLN A 140 -12.76 -13.23 -42.95
CA GLN A 140 -13.96 -14.05 -43.04
C GLN A 140 -14.91 -13.83 -41.86
N LEU A 141 -14.38 -13.82 -40.63
CA LEU A 141 -15.19 -13.61 -39.43
C LEU A 141 -15.76 -12.18 -39.37
N VAL A 142 -14.97 -11.16 -39.75
CA VAL A 142 -15.46 -9.78 -39.81
C VAL A 142 -16.60 -9.66 -40.83
N ALA A 143 -16.43 -10.17 -42.05
CA ALA A 143 -17.48 -10.13 -43.07
C ALA A 143 -18.75 -10.90 -42.68
N GLN A 144 -18.61 -11.97 -41.88
CA GLN A 144 -19.73 -12.78 -41.41
C GLN A 144 -20.53 -12.08 -40.29
N HIS A 145 -19.84 -11.45 -39.34
CA HIS A 145 -20.47 -10.92 -38.13
C HIS A 145 -20.75 -9.41 -38.21
N PHE A 146 -19.99 -8.67 -39.01
CA PHE A 146 -20.05 -7.21 -39.13
C PHE A 146 -19.92 -6.79 -40.61
N PRO A 147 -21.01 -6.87 -41.40
CA PRO A 147 -20.95 -6.65 -42.86
C PRO A 147 -20.46 -5.26 -43.28
N ASP A 148 -20.69 -4.25 -42.44
CA ASP A 148 -20.28 -2.86 -42.66
C ASP A 148 -18.88 -2.55 -42.10
N ALA A 149 -18.24 -3.52 -41.46
CA ALA A 149 -16.90 -3.38 -40.93
C ALA A 149 -15.84 -3.70 -41.98
N HIS A 150 -14.64 -3.15 -41.80
CA HIS A 150 -13.48 -3.55 -42.58
C HIS A 150 -12.28 -3.78 -41.67
N VAL A 151 -11.27 -4.48 -42.20
CA VAL A 151 -10.05 -4.80 -41.47
C VAL A 151 -8.86 -4.26 -42.23
N GLU A 152 -7.99 -3.57 -41.53
CA GLU A 152 -6.68 -3.17 -42.04
C GLU A 152 -5.59 -4.05 -41.42
N PHE A 153 -4.64 -4.48 -42.25
CA PHE A 153 -3.48 -5.26 -41.85
C PHE A 153 -2.21 -4.48 -42.18
N TYR A 154 -1.25 -4.50 -41.27
CA TYR A 154 -0.01 -3.77 -41.41
C TYR A 154 1.19 -4.71 -41.30
N ALA A 155 2.21 -4.45 -42.11
CA ALA A 155 3.52 -5.09 -41.92
C ALA A 155 4.21 -4.53 -40.67
N GLN A 156 5.08 -5.34 -40.05
CA GLN A 156 5.78 -4.97 -38.82
C GLN A 156 6.42 -3.57 -38.90
N GLY A 157 6.07 -2.69 -37.94
CA GLY A 157 6.55 -1.32 -37.85
C GLY A 157 5.99 -0.36 -38.90
N LYS A 158 5.01 -0.79 -39.72
CA LYS A 158 4.35 0.03 -40.74
C LYS A 158 2.92 0.44 -40.37
N GLY A 159 2.38 -0.14 -39.30
CA GLY A 159 1.08 0.24 -38.77
C GLY A 159 1.08 1.61 -38.09
N PRO A 160 -0.11 2.09 -37.71
CA PRO A 160 -0.24 3.28 -36.89
C PRO A 160 0.48 3.12 -35.55
N THR A 161 0.75 4.24 -34.89
CA THR A 161 1.21 4.22 -33.51
C THR A 161 0.06 3.86 -32.56
N ASN A 162 0.37 3.43 -31.35
CA ASN A 162 -0.64 3.20 -30.32
C ASN A 162 -1.45 4.46 -30.00
N ALA A 163 -0.83 5.64 -30.05
CA ALA A 163 -1.53 6.92 -29.94
C ALA A 163 -2.54 7.14 -31.08
N GLU A 164 -2.14 6.88 -32.32
CA GLU A 164 -3.02 6.99 -33.50
C GLU A 164 -4.21 6.02 -33.40
N VAL A 165 -3.99 4.77 -32.96
CA VAL A 165 -5.08 3.79 -32.76
C VAL A 165 -6.03 4.22 -31.63
N PHE A 166 -5.49 4.76 -30.55
CA PHE A 166 -6.29 5.32 -29.46
C PHE A 166 -7.20 6.45 -29.98
N GLU A 167 -6.66 7.39 -30.74
CA GLU A 167 -7.41 8.52 -31.31
C GLU A 167 -8.50 8.05 -32.28
N LEU A 168 -8.18 7.06 -33.12
CA LEU A 168 -9.16 6.43 -34.02
C LEU A 168 -10.29 5.71 -33.28
N ARG A 169 -10.04 5.23 -32.06
CA ARG A 169 -11.03 4.50 -31.24
C ARG A 169 -11.91 5.46 -30.45
N TYR A 170 -11.30 6.41 -29.76
CA TYR A 170 -11.98 7.23 -28.76
C TYR A 170 -12.34 8.62 -29.28
N GLY A 171 -11.74 9.07 -30.39
CA GLY A 171 -11.98 10.39 -30.96
C GLY A 171 -11.47 11.55 -30.09
N GLU A 172 -10.57 11.25 -29.14
CA GLU A 172 -9.91 12.21 -28.27
C GLU A 172 -8.40 12.08 -28.43
N SER A 173 -7.67 13.19 -28.24
CA SER A 173 -6.21 13.24 -28.36
C SER A 173 -5.56 12.28 -27.36
N TYR A 174 -4.59 11.50 -27.81
CA TYR A 174 -3.81 10.66 -26.89
C TYR A 174 -3.02 11.52 -25.91
N GLU A 175 -2.53 12.69 -26.34
CA GLU A 175 -1.81 13.63 -25.48
C GLU A 175 -2.70 14.14 -24.33
N ASP A 176 -3.96 14.48 -24.61
CA ASP A 176 -4.92 14.93 -23.60
C ASP A 176 -5.23 13.80 -22.61
N PHE A 177 -5.39 12.56 -23.12
CA PHE A 177 -5.56 11.38 -22.27
C PHE A 177 -4.36 11.18 -21.34
N VAL A 178 -3.13 11.23 -21.85
CA VAL A 178 -1.91 11.09 -21.05
C VAL A 178 -1.85 12.18 -19.98
N HIS A 179 -2.15 13.43 -20.34
CA HIS A 179 -2.17 14.54 -19.39
C HIS A 179 -3.18 14.30 -18.26
N GLU A 180 -4.40 13.87 -18.58
CA GLU A 180 -5.44 13.56 -17.59
C GLU A 180 -5.00 12.42 -16.65
N GLN A 181 -4.42 11.35 -17.19
CA GLN A 181 -3.93 10.22 -16.39
C GLN A 181 -2.77 10.63 -15.47
N VAL A 182 -1.80 11.38 -15.99
CA VAL A 182 -0.64 11.85 -15.22
C VAL A 182 -1.07 12.83 -14.14
N GLN A 183 -2.00 13.74 -14.43
CA GLN A 183 -2.53 14.67 -13.44
C GLN A 183 -3.27 13.94 -12.32
N SER A 184 -4.17 13.01 -12.66
CA SER A 184 -4.89 12.21 -11.66
C SER A 184 -3.91 11.40 -10.80
N TYR A 185 -2.86 10.86 -11.39
CA TYR A 185 -1.82 10.12 -10.67
C TYR A 185 -1.00 11.04 -9.76
N ASN A 186 -0.67 12.26 -10.22
CA ASN A 186 0.08 13.23 -9.45
C ASN A 186 -0.65 13.66 -8.17
N ASP A 187 -1.97 13.88 -8.25
CA ASP A 187 -2.76 14.23 -7.07
C ASP A 187 -2.77 13.11 -6.02
N GLN A 188 -2.89 11.86 -6.46
CA GLN A 188 -2.80 10.68 -5.59
C GLN A 188 -1.39 10.54 -5.01
N TYR A 189 -0.36 10.65 -5.85
CA TYR A 189 1.03 10.58 -5.45
C TYR A 189 1.35 11.60 -4.35
N LEU A 190 0.96 12.87 -4.52
CA LEU A 190 1.16 13.93 -3.53
C LEU A 190 0.41 13.64 -2.21
N THR A 191 -0.82 13.13 -2.30
CA THR A 191 -1.60 12.75 -1.11
C THR A 191 -0.88 11.66 -0.31
N ASP A 192 -0.37 10.64 -0.99
CA ASP A 192 0.38 9.55 -0.37
C ASP A 192 1.70 10.05 0.24
N GLN A 193 2.42 10.97 -0.44
CA GLN A 193 3.62 11.60 0.11
C GLN A 193 3.34 12.37 1.41
N ILE A 194 2.27 13.18 1.42
CA ILE A 194 1.88 13.96 2.60
C ILE A 194 1.53 13.03 3.75
N ALA A 195 0.72 11.99 3.50
CA ALA A 195 0.35 11.02 4.52
C ALA A 195 1.58 10.32 5.09
N ALA A 196 2.51 9.90 4.23
CA ALA A 196 3.75 9.26 4.64
C ALA A 196 4.64 10.19 5.49
N GLU A 197 4.78 11.45 5.09
CA GLU A 197 5.51 12.46 5.86
C GLU A 197 4.84 12.73 7.22
N GLU A 198 3.52 12.84 7.27
CA GLU A 198 2.78 12.96 8.52
C GLU A 198 3.00 11.77 9.45
N HIS A 199 2.97 10.54 8.90
CA HIS A 199 3.28 9.34 9.67
C HIS A 199 4.71 9.38 10.23
N TYR A 200 5.68 9.79 9.42
CA TYR A 200 7.06 9.94 9.86
C TYR A 200 7.20 11.00 10.96
N ARG A 201 6.58 12.18 10.79
CA ARG A 201 6.57 13.24 11.80
C ARG A 201 5.91 12.77 13.10
N ARG A 202 4.77 12.06 13.03
CA ARG A 202 4.11 11.47 14.21
C ARG A 202 5.01 10.47 14.92
N LYS A 203 5.69 9.58 14.17
CA LYS A 203 6.67 8.63 14.72
C LYS A 203 7.83 9.35 15.40
N LEU A 204 8.43 10.35 14.74
CA LEU A 204 9.54 11.12 15.29
C LEU A 204 9.15 11.82 16.59
N MET A 205 7.98 12.46 16.63
CA MET A 205 7.47 13.13 17.85
C MET A 205 7.20 12.12 18.97
N PHE A 206 6.69 10.93 18.64
CA PHE A 206 6.53 9.84 19.60
C PHE A 206 7.89 9.38 20.14
N GLU A 207 8.88 9.16 19.27
CA GLU A 207 10.23 8.73 19.66
C GLU A 207 11.00 9.78 20.47
N GLN A 208 10.74 11.07 20.23
CA GLN A 208 11.36 12.20 20.94
C GLN A 208 10.67 12.56 22.25
N THR A 209 9.58 11.88 22.62
CA THR A 209 8.86 12.18 23.86
C THR A 209 9.73 11.87 25.08
N PRO A 210 9.97 12.84 26.00
CA PRO A 210 10.75 12.62 27.21
C PRO A 210 10.12 11.55 28.13
N GLN A 211 10.94 10.64 28.64
CA GLN A 211 10.54 9.58 29.56
C GLN A 211 10.95 9.94 31.00
N THR A 212 9.99 10.40 31.80
CA THR A 212 10.23 10.88 33.17
C THR A 212 10.41 9.75 34.18
N SER A 213 10.12 8.51 33.80
CA SER A 213 10.41 7.33 34.61
C SER A 213 10.93 6.19 33.73
N VAL A 214 12.01 5.54 34.16
CA VAL A 214 12.59 4.37 33.50
C VAL A 214 12.64 3.24 34.51
N TYR A 215 12.18 2.06 34.09
CA TYR A 215 12.12 0.86 34.92
C TYR A 215 13.11 -0.18 34.38
N SER A 216 13.89 -0.75 35.29
CA SER A 216 14.83 -1.83 34.98
C SER A 216 14.58 -3.04 35.86
N VAL A 217 14.97 -4.20 35.34
CA VAL A 217 14.97 -5.50 36.03
C VAL A 217 16.38 -6.07 35.89
N ASP A 218 17.08 -6.25 37.01
CA ASP A 218 18.50 -6.66 37.04
C ASP A 218 19.42 -5.78 36.17
N GLY A 219 19.15 -4.48 36.13
CA GLY A 219 19.92 -3.52 35.33
C GLY A 219 19.51 -3.43 33.85
N GLN A 220 18.67 -4.33 33.34
CA GLN A 220 18.12 -4.25 31.99
C GLN A 220 16.86 -3.39 31.98
N VAL A 221 16.80 -2.39 31.10
CA VAL A 221 15.62 -1.52 30.96
C VAL A 221 14.47 -2.31 30.31
N VAL A 222 13.32 -2.36 30.99
CA VAL A 222 12.15 -3.13 30.53
C VAL A 222 10.96 -2.25 30.15
N ALA A 223 10.87 -1.04 30.71
CA ALA A 223 9.78 -0.12 30.42
C ALA A 223 10.19 1.33 30.70
N SER A 224 9.43 2.27 30.15
CA SER A 224 9.51 3.68 30.53
C SER A 224 8.15 4.36 30.54
N ARG A 225 8.05 5.52 31.18
CA ARG A 225 6.81 6.30 31.29
C ARG A 225 7.09 7.78 30.99
N ASP A 226 6.18 8.43 30.28
CA ASP A 226 6.24 9.88 30.06
C ASP A 226 5.45 10.67 31.12
N GLU A 227 5.53 12.00 31.06
CA GLU A 227 4.84 12.89 32.00
C GLU A 227 3.30 12.77 31.95
N LYS A 228 2.74 12.27 30.84
CA LYS A 228 1.29 12.08 30.64
C LYS A 228 0.81 10.73 31.15
N GLY A 229 1.71 9.89 31.64
CA GLY A 229 1.40 8.57 32.18
C GLY A 229 1.32 7.46 31.15
N PHE A 230 1.72 7.71 29.90
CA PHE A 230 1.86 6.63 28.94
C PHE A 230 3.08 5.78 29.31
N VAL A 231 2.85 4.50 29.57
CA VAL A 231 3.89 3.51 29.81
C VAL A 231 4.21 2.78 28.50
N ASP A 232 5.47 2.83 28.11
CA ASP A 232 6.05 2.11 27.00
C ASP A 232 6.69 0.82 27.52
N ALA A 233 5.95 -0.28 27.39
CA ALA A 233 6.38 -1.63 27.68
C ALA A 233 6.19 -2.48 26.42
N GLY A 234 7.23 -3.23 26.06
CA GLY A 234 7.28 -3.97 24.80
C GLY A 234 8.28 -5.11 24.86
N GLN A 235 9.03 -5.32 23.77
CA GLN A 235 9.88 -6.49 23.58
C GLN A 235 10.86 -6.73 24.74
N SER A 236 11.55 -5.70 25.23
CA SER A 236 12.53 -5.86 26.32
C SER A 236 11.93 -6.47 27.60
N LEU A 237 10.71 -6.10 27.98
CA LEU A 237 10.02 -6.70 29.12
C LEU A 237 9.68 -8.16 28.85
N LEU A 238 9.23 -8.46 27.62
CA LEU A 238 8.88 -9.81 27.20
C LEU A 238 10.11 -10.74 27.15
N ASP A 239 11.25 -10.23 26.71
CA ASP A 239 12.53 -10.96 26.68
C ASP A 239 12.98 -11.33 28.09
N VAL A 240 12.89 -10.39 29.04
CA VAL A 240 13.22 -10.65 30.45
C VAL A 240 12.24 -11.63 31.09
N ALA A 241 10.94 -11.52 30.77
CA ALA A 241 9.94 -12.46 31.24
C ALA A 241 10.20 -13.89 30.73
N ASP A 242 10.47 -14.04 29.43
CA ASP A 242 10.78 -15.33 28.81
C ASP A 242 12.06 -15.95 29.37
N ALA A 243 13.12 -15.15 29.53
CA ALA A 243 14.38 -15.62 30.10
C ALA A 243 14.23 -16.17 31.53
N ARG A 244 13.24 -15.66 32.27
CA ARG A 244 12.90 -16.10 33.63
C ARG A 244 11.79 -17.17 33.67
N GLY A 245 11.27 -17.59 32.52
CA GLY A 245 10.18 -18.56 32.43
C GLY A 245 8.85 -18.07 33.00
N ILE A 246 8.62 -16.75 33.01
CA ILE A 246 7.37 -16.15 33.50
C ILE A 246 6.28 -16.33 32.45
N GLU A 247 5.12 -16.86 32.87
CA GLU A 247 3.98 -17.04 31.98
C GLU A 247 3.43 -15.69 31.50
N ARG A 248 3.19 -15.55 30.19
CA ARG A 248 2.75 -14.29 29.57
C ARG A 248 1.45 -13.74 30.15
N GLU A 249 0.52 -14.59 30.56
CA GLU A 249 -0.75 -14.17 31.18
C GLU A 249 -0.55 -13.38 32.48
N ILE A 250 0.56 -13.63 33.21
CA ILE A 250 0.91 -12.90 34.43
C ILE A 250 1.26 -11.43 34.11
N LEU A 251 1.74 -11.15 32.89
CA LEU A 251 2.15 -9.82 32.44
C LEU A 251 0.97 -8.90 32.11
N LYS A 252 -0.26 -9.44 32.02
CA LYS A 252 -1.43 -8.74 31.49
C LYS A 252 -1.67 -7.35 32.10
N GLU A 253 -1.50 -7.20 33.41
CA GLU A 253 -1.72 -5.92 34.11
C GLU A 253 -0.61 -4.87 33.83
N LEU A 254 0.59 -5.31 33.47
CA LEU A 254 1.70 -4.44 33.03
C LEU A 254 1.38 -3.80 31.66
N PHE A 255 0.61 -4.49 30.81
CA PHE A 255 0.18 -3.99 29.49
C PHE A 255 -1.17 -3.28 29.50
N ARG A 256 -1.78 -3.06 30.67
CA ARG A 256 -3.02 -2.28 30.79
C ARG A 256 -2.73 -0.78 30.73
N TYR A 257 -3.39 -0.09 29.81
CA TYR A 257 -3.28 1.36 29.71
C TYR A 257 -4.03 2.04 30.87
N SER A 258 -3.27 2.67 31.77
CA SER A 258 -3.75 3.31 32.99
C SER A 258 -2.89 4.57 33.24
N PRO A 259 -3.17 5.69 32.54
CA PRO A 259 -2.33 6.90 32.62
C PRO A 259 -2.33 7.55 34.02
N GLU A 260 -3.39 7.31 34.80
CA GLU A 260 -3.50 7.72 36.20
C GLU A 260 -2.55 6.96 37.14
N ARG A 261 -1.97 5.83 36.71
CA ARG A 261 -1.06 5.02 37.53
C ARG A 261 0.22 5.80 37.80
N SER A 262 0.60 5.86 39.07
CA SER A 262 1.86 6.48 39.48
C SER A 262 3.06 5.64 39.05
N PRO A 263 4.27 6.24 38.94
CA PRO A 263 5.48 5.48 38.70
C PRO A 263 5.71 4.36 39.73
N GLU A 264 5.47 4.66 41.00
CA GLU A 264 5.66 3.72 42.11
C GLU A 264 4.67 2.55 42.05
N ASP A 265 3.41 2.80 41.67
CA ASP A 265 2.42 1.73 41.48
C ASP A 265 2.80 0.81 40.31
N TYR A 266 3.35 1.36 39.23
CA TYR A 266 3.84 0.54 38.12
C TYR A 266 5.08 -0.27 38.53
N GLN A 267 5.99 0.32 39.31
CA GLN A 267 7.13 -0.39 39.88
C GLN A 267 6.68 -1.55 40.78
N ALA A 268 5.62 -1.36 41.59
CA ALA A 268 5.05 -2.41 42.42
C ALA A 268 4.54 -3.60 41.59
N LEU A 269 3.83 -3.34 40.48
CA LEU A 269 3.41 -4.39 39.55
C LEU A 269 4.59 -5.16 38.96
N LEU A 270 5.67 -4.45 38.59
CA LEU A 270 6.90 -5.09 38.12
C LEU A 270 7.52 -5.94 39.24
N HIS A 271 7.55 -5.44 40.47
CA HIS A 271 8.08 -6.18 41.62
C HIS A 271 7.25 -7.42 41.95
N ASP A 272 5.93 -7.38 41.80
CA ASP A 272 5.06 -8.55 42.00
C ASP A 272 5.34 -9.67 40.98
N VAL A 273 5.75 -9.30 39.76
CA VAL A 273 6.06 -10.25 38.68
C VAL A 273 7.52 -10.72 38.72
N PHE A 274 8.46 -9.80 38.87
CA PHE A 274 9.90 -10.06 38.73
C PHE A 274 10.65 -10.17 40.08
N GLY A 275 10.02 -9.77 41.18
CA GLY A 275 10.61 -9.80 42.51
C GLY A 275 11.71 -8.78 42.72
N LYS A 276 12.77 -9.21 43.42
CA LYS A 276 13.94 -8.37 43.71
C LYS A 276 14.69 -8.04 42.40
N GLY A 277 15.33 -6.87 42.36
CA GLY A 277 16.07 -6.39 41.17
C GLY A 277 15.28 -5.41 40.30
N VAL A 278 14.04 -5.09 40.66
CA VAL A 278 13.25 -4.03 40.03
C VAL A 278 13.71 -2.67 40.54
N GLU A 279 14.14 -1.79 39.65
CA GLU A 279 14.55 -0.43 39.96
C GLU A 279 13.72 0.59 39.18
N LEU A 280 13.51 1.75 39.79
CA LEU A 280 12.85 2.91 39.20
C LEU A 280 13.83 4.09 39.22
N THR A 281 14.12 4.63 38.04
CA THR A 281 14.85 5.88 37.89
C THR A 281 13.90 6.99 37.45
N GLY A 282 13.79 8.03 38.27
CA GLY A 282 12.98 9.22 37.98
C GLY A 282 13.83 10.36 37.39
N TYR A 283 13.26 11.08 36.42
CA TYR A 283 13.88 12.23 35.78
C TYR A 283 12.94 13.44 35.79
N SER A 284 13.51 14.64 35.84
CA SER A 284 12.79 15.85 35.46
C SER A 284 12.60 15.89 33.93
N THR A 285 11.54 16.54 33.42
CA THR A 285 11.30 16.62 31.96
C THR A 285 12.51 17.19 31.19
N ALA A 286 13.29 18.09 31.79
CA ALA A 286 14.47 18.70 31.16
C ALA A 286 15.70 17.77 31.09
N GLN A 287 15.72 16.70 31.88
CA GLN A 287 16.84 15.75 31.98
C GLN A 287 16.44 14.33 31.55
N ALA A 288 15.16 14.12 31.28
CA ALA A 288 14.60 12.85 30.89
C ALA A 288 15.14 12.41 29.53
N PRO A 289 15.58 11.15 29.37
CA PRO A 289 15.92 10.61 28.07
C PRO A 289 14.67 10.57 27.18
N THR A 290 14.87 10.71 25.89
CA THR A 290 13.82 10.45 24.90
C THR A 290 13.47 8.97 24.85
N ARG A 291 12.26 8.63 24.41
CA ARG A 291 11.84 7.24 24.20
C ARG A 291 12.82 6.46 23.32
N ALA A 292 13.32 7.07 22.25
CA ALA A 292 14.34 6.48 21.39
C ALA A 292 15.67 6.18 22.12
N GLU A 293 16.09 7.05 23.05
CA GLU A 293 17.29 6.81 23.85
C GLU A 293 17.07 5.68 24.86
N VAL A 294 15.90 5.60 25.49
CA VAL A 294 15.53 4.47 26.36
C VAL A 294 15.57 3.15 25.59
N TYR A 295 15.06 3.10 24.36
CA TYR A 295 15.18 1.89 23.53
C TYR A 295 16.62 1.50 23.22
N LYS A 296 17.54 2.47 23.08
CA LYS A 296 18.97 2.16 22.93
C LYS A 296 19.55 1.60 24.22
N MET A 297 19.20 2.18 25.38
CA MET A 297 19.61 1.68 26.69
C MET A 297 19.16 0.23 26.91
N ALA A 298 17.92 -0.09 26.53
CA ALA A 298 17.33 -1.42 26.65
C ALA A 298 17.99 -2.49 25.76
N LYS A 299 18.76 -2.09 24.74
CA LYS A 299 19.54 -2.99 23.86
C LYS A 299 20.99 -3.18 24.32
N THR A 300 21.49 -2.32 25.21
CA THR A 300 22.90 -2.31 25.63
C THR A 300 23.13 -2.86 27.04
N GLY A 301 22.06 -3.07 27.81
CA GLY A 301 22.09 -3.75 29.11
C GLY A 301 21.78 -5.23 28.95
#